data_AF-A0A6B0Y2L3-F1
#
_entry.id   AF-A0A6B0Y2L3-F1
#
_cell.length_a   1.000
_cell.length_b   1.000
_cell.length_c   1.000
_cell.angle_alpha   90.00
_cell.angle_beta   90.00
_cell.angle_gamma   90.00
#
_symmetry.space_group_name_H-M   'P 1'
#
loop_
_entity.id
_entity.type
_entity.pdbx_description
1 polymer ?
#
loop_
_entity_poly.entity_id
_entity_poly.type
_entity_poly.pdbx_seq_one_letter_code
_entity_poly.pdbx_strand_id
1 'polypeptide(L)'
;MALLRRSLGRPRAGTAGVPTLGRDAGRWPLTSRAGRANGKPPLGGCTTGKHRAFPGEPASRAMPPPCGGGTCRRPRRARRKRGGEQVNEIETDAKTLQPDDDEFAITLGIEEEFFLVDPGTRDLIADPDVAIFEASEKASGAHKIVREFLRAQIESNTRVCSSVATLRQALRETRGTIIEAAEQHGAAVLAASTHPFASQTEQMTTPKKRYDNFASRFQENVRQFVVGGMHVHAGFGDADSRIRIMTVLRNYLPLLHALSTSSPFSQGRLTGFKSWRLTLMGGLPRTGIPGPLHSWDEYE
;
A
#
# COMPACT_ATOMS: atom_id res chain seq x y z
N MET A 1 49.04 43.84 33.68
CA MET A 1 49.32 42.64 32.87
C MET A 1 48.27 42.56 31.76
N ALA A 2 48.71 42.82 30.53
CA ALA A 2 47.94 43.11 29.30
C ALA A 2 46.91 42.00 28.94
N LEU A 3 45.73 42.21 28.33
CA LEU A 3 45.28 42.96 27.14
C LEU A 3 45.79 42.43 25.78
N LEU A 4 44.87 41.91 24.95
CA LEU A 4 44.62 42.09 23.48
C LEU A 4 43.96 40.81 22.92
N ARG A 5 42.70 40.76 22.48
CA ARG A 5 42.03 41.40 21.32
C ARG A 5 42.82 41.36 20.01
N ARG A 6 42.28 40.60 19.04
CA ARG A 6 42.17 41.03 17.64
C ARG A 6 40.77 40.72 17.11
N SER A 7 40.07 41.78 16.73
CA SER A 7 38.86 41.76 15.91
C SER A 7 39.24 41.66 14.44
N LEU A 8 38.49 40.90 13.64
CA LEU A 8 38.28 41.23 12.23
C LEU A 8 36.82 40.94 11.84
N GLY A 9 36.14 42.04 11.49
CA GLY A 9 35.03 42.23 10.56
C GLY A 9 34.04 41.10 10.25
N ARG A 10 32.76 41.37 10.52
CA ARG A 10 31.63 40.80 9.79
C ARG A 10 31.68 41.17 8.30
N PRO A 11 31.33 40.25 7.40
CA PRO A 11 30.58 40.57 6.19
C PRO A 11 29.09 40.21 6.35
N ARG A 12 28.26 40.97 5.64
CA ARG A 12 26.79 40.91 5.60
C ARG A 12 26.27 39.54 5.17
N ALA A 13 25.21 39.07 5.83
CA ALA A 13 24.41 37.95 5.34
C ALA A 13 23.70 38.35 4.04
N GLY A 14 24.16 37.80 2.91
CA GLY A 14 23.40 37.76 1.68
C GLY A 14 22.28 36.73 1.80
N THR A 15 21.05 37.14 1.53
CA THR A 15 19.91 36.25 1.31
C THR A 15 20.18 35.36 0.11
N ALA A 16 20.59 34.10 0.34
CA ALA A 16 20.61 33.07 -0.69
C ALA A 16 19.36 32.19 -0.52
N GLY A 17 18.54 32.18 -1.56
CA GLY A 17 17.22 31.56 -1.58
C GLY A 17 17.26 30.05 -1.41
N VAL A 18 16.17 29.55 -0.83
CA VAL A 18 15.81 28.13 -0.80
C VAL A 18 15.68 27.64 -2.25
N PRO A 19 16.38 26.57 -2.68
CA PRO A 19 16.15 25.99 -3.99
C PRO A 19 14.76 25.32 -3.98
N THR A 20 13.87 25.83 -4.83
CA THR A 20 12.61 25.18 -5.14
C THR A 20 12.91 23.94 -5.99
N LEU A 21 12.60 22.76 -5.47
CA LEU A 21 12.60 21.52 -6.25
C LEU A 21 11.52 21.64 -7.34
N GLY A 22 11.98 21.80 -8.58
CA GLY A 22 11.16 21.87 -9.77
C GLY A 22 10.33 20.59 -9.92
N ARG A 23 9.05 20.79 -10.28
CA ARG A 23 8.13 19.74 -10.70
C ARG A 23 8.54 19.25 -12.10
N ASP A 24 9.45 18.29 -12.16
CA ASP A 24 9.61 17.46 -13.34
C ASP A 24 9.17 16.04 -13.01
N ALA A 25 7.95 15.71 -13.46
CA ALA A 25 7.45 14.35 -13.54
C ALA A 25 8.31 13.57 -14.55
N GLY A 26 9.43 13.05 -14.07
CA GLY A 26 10.42 12.32 -14.86
C GLY A 26 9.89 10.95 -15.29
N ARG A 27 9.50 10.85 -16.56
CA ARG A 27 9.38 9.65 -17.38
C ARG A 27 10.44 8.60 -16.99
N TRP A 28 10.01 7.41 -16.58
CA TRP A 28 10.87 6.28 -16.23
C TRP A 28 11.52 5.71 -17.50
N PRO A 29 12.84 5.43 -17.51
CA PRO A 29 13.49 4.85 -18.67
C PRO A 29 13.05 3.39 -18.87
N LEU A 30 12.23 3.15 -19.90
CA LEU A 30 11.93 1.83 -20.44
C LEU A 30 13.09 1.40 -21.37
N THR A 31 14.22 0.97 -20.84
CA THR A 31 15.20 0.22 -21.64
C THR A 31 15.92 -0.83 -20.80
N SER A 32 15.49 -2.09 -20.91
CA SER A 32 16.28 -3.26 -20.53
C SER A 32 17.35 -3.51 -21.60
N ARG A 33 18.64 -3.38 -21.26
CA ARG A 33 19.71 -4.02 -22.01
C ARG A 33 19.91 -5.44 -21.47
N ALA A 34 19.28 -6.41 -22.13
CA ALA A 34 19.68 -7.81 -21.99
C ALA A 34 21.03 -8.02 -22.70
N GLY A 35 22.04 -8.48 -21.96
CA GLY A 35 23.32 -8.91 -22.52
C GLY A 35 23.12 -10.13 -23.42
N ARG A 36 23.66 -10.06 -24.65
CA ARG A 36 23.74 -11.21 -25.57
C ARG A 36 24.81 -12.18 -25.08
N ALA A 37 24.40 -13.38 -24.70
CA ALA A 37 25.28 -14.55 -24.68
C ALA A 37 25.15 -15.29 -26.02
N ASN A 38 26.25 -15.36 -26.76
CA ASN A 38 26.39 -16.18 -27.97
C ASN A 38 26.53 -17.65 -27.58
N GLY A 39 25.67 -18.51 -28.13
CA GLY A 39 25.81 -19.96 -28.06
C GLY A 39 24.80 -20.65 -28.98
N LYS A 40 25.21 -20.97 -30.21
CA LYS A 40 24.45 -21.86 -31.11
C LYS A 40 24.65 -23.31 -30.66
N PRO A 41 23.60 -24.15 -30.53
CA PRO A 41 23.74 -25.58 -30.62
C PRO A 41 23.42 -26.08 -32.04
N PRO A 42 23.86 -27.30 -32.41
CA PRO A 42 23.89 -27.76 -33.80
C PRO A 42 22.55 -28.28 -34.30
N LEU A 43 22.37 -28.17 -35.61
CA LEU A 43 21.27 -28.74 -36.37
C LEU A 43 21.50 -30.26 -36.56
N GLY A 44 20.54 -31.08 -36.15
CA GLY A 44 20.43 -32.50 -36.47
C GLY A 44 18.96 -32.84 -36.75
N GLY A 45 18.67 -33.40 -37.93
CA GLY A 45 17.32 -33.57 -38.46
C GLY A 45 16.68 -34.94 -38.25
N CYS A 46 15.45 -35.03 -38.76
CA CYS A 46 14.61 -36.22 -39.01
C CYS A 46 13.99 -36.88 -37.75
N THR A 47 12.69 -37.17 -37.63
CA THR A 47 11.71 -37.70 -38.61
C THR A 47 10.26 -37.38 -38.21
N THR A 48 9.37 -37.56 -39.18
CA THR A 48 7.91 -37.44 -39.23
C THR A 48 7.12 -38.07 -38.07
N GLY A 49 6.17 -37.33 -37.49
CA GLY A 49 5.16 -37.82 -36.54
C GLY A 49 3.83 -37.08 -36.72
N LYS A 50 2.77 -37.85 -36.99
CA LYS A 50 1.45 -37.46 -37.50
C LYS A 50 0.66 -36.47 -36.63
N HIS A 51 -0.08 -35.61 -37.34
CA HIS A 51 -1.15 -34.74 -36.87
C HIS A 51 -2.14 -35.41 -35.90
N ARG A 52 -2.52 -34.69 -34.84
CA ARG A 52 -3.88 -34.70 -34.29
C ARG A 52 -4.32 -33.26 -34.03
N ALA A 53 -5.35 -32.84 -34.77
CA ALA A 53 -6.02 -31.56 -34.64
C ALA A 53 -6.83 -31.50 -33.33
N PHE A 54 -6.76 -30.37 -32.63
CA PHE A 54 -7.71 -30.01 -31.58
C PHE A 54 -8.89 -29.25 -32.21
N PRO A 55 -10.15 -29.56 -31.83
CA PRO A 55 -11.32 -28.97 -32.45
C PRO A 55 -11.69 -27.59 -31.86
N GLY A 56 -12.01 -26.66 -32.75
CA GLY A 56 -13.15 -25.74 -32.63
C GLY A 56 -12.96 -24.46 -31.80
N GLU A 57 -12.70 -23.35 -32.50
CA GLU A 57 -13.08 -22.00 -32.06
C GLU A 57 -14.63 -21.88 -31.98
N PRO A 58 -15.22 -21.24 -30.96
CA PRO A 58 -16.60 -20.81 -31.05
C PRO A 58 -16.70 -19.46 -31.77
N ALA A 59 -17.54 -19.47 -32.81
CA ALA A 59 -17.88 -18.35 -33.67
C ALA A 59 -18.37 -17.11 -32.88
N SER A 60 -17.91 -15.94 -33.33
CA SER A 60 -18.40 -14.61 -32.96
C SER A 60 -19.91 -14.49 -33.16
N ARG A 61 -20.64 -14.11 -32.11
CA ARG A 61 -22.08 -13.89 -32.14
C ARG A 61 -22.35 -12.44 -32.59
N ALA A 62 -22.96 -12.29 -33.76
CA ALA A 62 -23.39 -11.00 -34.30
C ALA A 62 -24.46 -10.33 -33.40
N MET A 63 -24.37 -9.00 -33.24
CA MET A 63 -25.39 -8.20 -32.57
C MET A 63 -26.68 -8.10 -33.42
N PRO A 64 -27.87 -8.05 -32.81
CA PRO A 64 -29.11 -7.80 -33.53
C PRO A 64 -29.23 -6.30 -33.94
N PRO A 65 -29.96 -5.99 -35.02
CA PRO A 65 -30.11 -4.62 -35.52
C PRO A 65 -31.04 -3.78 -34.62
N PRO A 66 -30.93 -2.44 -34.66
CA PRO A 66 -31.79 -1.56 -33.87
C PRO A 66 -33.22 -1.58 -34.40
N CYS A 67 -34.19 -1.77 -33.50
CA CYS A 67 -35.61 -1.72 -33.82
C CYS A 67 -36.00 -0.30 -34.26
N GLY A 68 -36.67 -0.23 -35.40
CA GLY A 68 -37.17 0.98 -36.03
C GLY A 68 -38.27 1.70 -35.25
N GLY A 69 -38.46 2.96 -35.64
CA GLY A 69 -39.34 3.93 -35.00
C GLY A 69 -40.78 3.48 -34.83
N GLY A 70 -41.25 3.53 -33.59
CA GLY A 70 -42.66 3.52 -33.21
C GLY A 70 -42.89 4.65 -32.21
N THR A 71 -43.81 5.56 -32.54
CA THR A 71 -44.20 6.67 -31.67
C THR A 71 -44.78 6.15 -30.35
N CYS A 72 -44.02 6.29 -29.26
CA CYS A 72 -44.47 5.91 -27.92
C CYS A 72 -45.41 7.00 -27.37
N ARG A 73 -46.73 6.81 -27.53
CA ARG A 73 -47.75 7.66 -26.88
C ARG A 73 -47.70 7.44 -25.37
N ARG A 74 -47.30 8.46 -24.61
CA ARG A 74 -47.34 8.46 -23.13
C ARG A 74 -48.80 8.34 -22.64
N PRO A 75 -49.12 7.43 -21.70
CA PRO A 75 -50.41 7.46 -21.02
C PRO A 75 -50.49 8.68 -20.10
N ARG A 76 -51.62 9.40 -20.13
CA ARG A 76 -51.94 10.47 -19.17
C ARG A 76 -52.04 9.86 -17.77
N ARG A 77 -51.20 10.31 -16.83
CA ARG A 77 -51.33 9.97 -15.40
C ARG A 77 -52.66 10.50 -14.86
N ALA A 78 -53.52 9.61 -14.39
CA ALA A 78 -54.69 9.96 -13.60
C ALA A 78 -54.23 10.55 -12.24
N ARG A 79 -54.76 11.74 -11.92
CA ARG A 79 -54.46 12.47 -10.68
C ARG A 79 -55.26 11.83 -9.54
N ARG A 80 -54.62 10.92 -8.79
CA ARG A 80 -55.21 10.29 -7.60
C ARG A 80 -55.27 11.33 -6.46
N LYS A 81 -56.47 11.60 -5.95
CA LYS A 81 -56.69 12.48 -4.78
C LYS A 81 -55.96 11.88 -3.57
N ARG A 82 -55.12 12.68 -2.90
CA ARG A 82 -54.51 12.35 -1.61
C ARG A 82 -55.60 12.38 -0.55
N GLY A 83 -55.95 11.23 0.01
CA GLY A 83 -56.60 11.16 1.32
C GLY A 83 -55.54 11.47 2.37
N GLY A 84 -55.84 12.42 3.26
CA GLY A 84 -54.98 12.74 4.40
C GLY A 84 -55.06 11.63 5.41
N GLU A 85 -53.98 10.88 5.56
CA GLU A 85 -53.74 10.01 6.69
C GLU A 85 -52.72 10.74 7.57
N GLN A 86 -53.10 11.02 8.82
CA GLN A 86 -52.22 11.67 9.79
C GLN A 86 -51.00 10.78 10.01
N VAL A 87 -49.86 11.22 9.49
CA VAL A 87 -48.57 10.65 9.84
C VAL A 87 -48.28 11.18 11.23
N ASN A 88 -48.35 10.31 12.25
CA ASN A 88 -47.83 10.66 13.56
C ASN A 88 -46.34 10.94 13.38
N GLU A 89 -45.95 12.18 13.63
CA GLU A 89 -44.57 12.60 13.76
C GLU A 89 -43.97 11.72 14.85
N ILE A 90 -43.08 10.80 14.47
CA ILE A 90 -42.19 10.17 15.43
C ILE A 90 -41.32 11.32 15.90
N GLU A 91 -41.55 11.80 17.12
CA GLU A 91 -40.57 12.60 17.84
C GLU A 91 -39.27 11.80 17.87
N THR A 92 -38.41 12.04 16.88
CA THR A 92 -37.00 11.74 17.02
C THR A 92 -36.53 12.72 18.05
N ASP A 93 -36.54 12.28 19.30
CA ASP A 93 -35.86 12.91 20.41
C ASP A 93 -34.38 12.90 20.03
N ALA A 94 -33.99 13.88 19.21
CA ALA A 94 -32.62 14.17 18.84
C ALA A 94 -31.97 14.79 20.06
N LYS A 95 -31.84 13.99 21.13
CA LYS A 95 -30.64 14.03 21.92
C LYS A 95 -29.53 13.73 20.93
N THR A 96 -28.96 14.80 20.39
CA THR A 96 -27.58 14.82 19.95
C THR A 96 -26.83 14.08 21.04
N LEU A 97 -26.45 12.83 20.78
CA LEU A 97 -25.35 12.20 21.49
C LEU A 97 -24.18 13.13 21.21
N GLN A 98 -24.02 14.14 22.05
CA GLN A 98 -22.71 14.70 22.28
C GLN A 98 -21.95 13.51 22.83
N PRO A 99 -20.97 12.97 22.09
CA PRO A 99 -20.12 11.93 22.66
C PRO A 99 -19.59 12.54 23.94
N ASP A 100 -19.84 11.92 25.09
CA ASP A 100 -19.08 12.26 26.27
C ASP A 100 -17.61 12.15 25.85
N ASP A 101 -16.83 13.23 25.98
CA ASP A 101 -15.48 13.33 25.39
C ASP A 101 -14.54 12.18 25.86
N ASP A 102 -14.92 11.47 26.94
CA ASP A 102 -14.24 10.29 27.49
C ASP A 102 -14.75 8.92 27.00
N GLU A 103 -15.98 8.80 26.46
CA GLU A 103 -16.58 7.49 26.11
C GLU A 103 -15.93 6.85 24.86
N PHE A 104 -15.28 7.67 24.03
CA PHE A 104 -14.59 7.23 22.82
C PHE A 104 -13.19 7.84 22.69
N ALA A 105 -12.37 7.77 23.74
CA ALA A 105 -10.95 8.10 23.62
C ALA A 105 -10.28 7.18 22.56
N ILE A 106 -10.07 7.71 21.35
CA ILE A 106 -9.41 6.99 20.25
C ILE A 106 -7.90 7.13 20.40
N THR A 107 -7.21 5.99 20.43
CA THR A 107 -5.78 5.92 20.25
C THR A 107 -5.43 5.45 18.85
N LEU A 108 -4.30 5.90 18.31
CA LEU A 108 -3.86 5.62 16.96
C LEU A 108 -2.41 5.14 16.95
N GLY A 109 -2.11 4.19 16.06
CA GLY A 109 -0.76 3.78 15.71
C GLY A 109 -0.69 3.47 14.22
N ILE A 110 0.44 3.74 13.57
CA ILE A 110 0.66 3.39 12.16
C ILE A 110 1.89 2.51 12.04
N GLU A 111 1.75 1.46 11.24
CA GLU A 111 2.86 0.65 10.74
C GLU A 111 3.09 1.00 9.27
N GLU A 112 4.34 1.22 8.87
CA GLU A 112 4.73 1.46 7.47
C GLU A 112 5.89 0.55 7.09
N GLU A 113 5.75 -0.13 5.96
CA GLU A 113 6.78 -0.97 5.37
C GLU A 113 7.44 -0.25 4.20
N PHE A 114 8.77 -0.15 4.24
CA PHE A 114 9.57 0.49 3.20
C PHE A 114 10.53 -0.50 2.56
N PHE A 115 10.90 -0.21 1.31
CA PHE A 115 11.93 -0.90 0.58
C PHE A 115 13.28 -0.18 0.71
N LEU A 116 14.35 -0.94 0.93
CA LEU A 116 15.73 -0.46 0.86
C LEU A 116 16.27 -0.66 -0.55
N VAL A 117 16.63 0.44 -1.19
CA VAL A 117 17.07 0.46 -2.60
C VAL A 117 18.46 1.05 -2.73
N ASP A 118 19.19 0.61 -3.75
CA ASP A 118 20.47 1.20 -4.12
C ASP A 118 20.22 2.59 -4.75
N PRO A 119 20.86 3.67 -4.28
CA PRO A 119 20.57 5.03 -4.78
C PRO A 119 20.90 5.25 -6.27
N GLY A 120 21.85 4.50 -6.83
CA GLY A 120 22.30 4.66 -8.22
C GLY A 120 21.39 3.95 -9.22
N THR A 121 21.08 2.68 -8.95
CA THR A 121 20.27 1.80 -9.79
C THR A 121 18.78 1.93 -9.50
N ARG A 122 18.43 2.31 -8.26
CA ARG A 122 17.07 2.32 -7.69
C ARG A 122 16.45 0.95 -7.57
N ASP A 123 17.24 -0.13 -7.68
CA ASP A 123 16.77 -1.49 -7.47
C ASP A 123 16.85 -1.87 -5.99
N LEU A 124 16.14 -2.93 -5.59
CA LEU A 124 16.22 -3.47 -4.24
C LEU A 124 17.63 -3.96 -3.93
N ILE A 125 18.10 -3.66 -2.73
CA ILE A 125 19.31 -4.27 -2.19
C ILE A 125 18.87 -5.62 -1.60
N ALA A 126 19.15 -6.72 -2.29
CA ALA A 126 18.67 -8.05 -1.89
C ALA A 126 19.13 -8.46 -0.46
N ASP A 127 20.33 -8.02 -0.06
CA ASP A 127 20.89 -8.23 1.28
C ASP A 127 21.52 -6.92 1.78
N PRO A 128 20.71 -5.99 2.35
CA PRO A 128 21.20 -4.70 2.82
C PRO A 128 22.03 -4.85 4.10
N ASP A 129 22.91 -3.88 4.34
CA ASP A 129 23.73 -3.83 5.55
C ASP A 129 22.85 -3.92 6.81
N VAL A 130 23.18 -4.87 7.69
CA VAL A 130 22.46 -5.09 8.94
C VAL A 130 22.50 -3.86 9.84
N ALA A 131 23.56 -3.05 9.73
CA ALA A 131 23.74 -1.85 10.53
C ALA A 131 22.64 -0.79 10.27
N ILE A 132 21.96 -0.79 9.12
CA ILE A 132 20.78 0.06 8.87
C ILE A 132 19.69 -0.23 9.92
N PHE A 133 19.43 -1.51 10.18
CA PHE A 133 18.39 -1.94 11.13
C PHE A 133 18.82 -1.69 12.56
N GLU A 134 20.07 -1.99 12.91
CA GLU A 134 20.61 -1.76 14.25
C GLU A 134 20.63 -0.26 14.59
N ALA A 135 21.05 0.60 13.66
CA ALA A 135 21.01 2.04 13.83
C ALA A 135 19.57 2.56 13.96
N SER A 136 18.66 2.08 13.11
CA SER A 136 17.25 2.48 13.16
C SER A 136 16.58 2.06 14.47
N GLU A 137 16.80 0.82 14.91
CA GLU A 137 16.25 0.30 16.18
C GLU A 137 16.79 1.10 17.36
N LYS A 138 18.11 1.35 17.40
CA LYS A 138 18.74 2.14 18.47
C LYS A 138 18.21 3.58 18.54
N ALA A 139 17.92 4.19 17.39
CA ALA A 139 17.41 5.56 17.30
C ALA A 139 15.88 5.66 17.38
N SER A 140 15.15 4.53 17.44
CA SER A 140 13.68 4.50 17.37
C SER A 140 12.98 5.10 18.60
N GLY A 141 13.67 5.23 19.74
CA GLY A 141 13.12 5.83 20.95
C GLY A 141 11.88 5.10 21.45
N ALA A 142 10.72 5.78 21.45
CA ALA A 142 9.43 5.20 21.84
C ALA A 142 8.70 4.48 20.69
N HIS A 143 9.27 4.50 19.49
CA HIS A 143 8.79 3.76 18.33
C HIS A 143 9.38 2.37 18.30
N LYS A 144 8.99 1.58 17.31
CA LYS A 144 9.60 0.29 17.03
C LYS A 144 9.96 0.25 15.56
N ILE A 145 11.19 -0.09 15.24
CA ILE A 145 11.65 -0.27 13.86
C ILE A 145 12.29 -1.64 13.75
N VAL A 146 11.82 -2.46 12.82
CA VAL A 146 12.21 -3.87 12.71
C VAL A 146 12.39 -4.32 11.26
N ARG A 147 13.05 -5.48 11.10
CA ARG A 147 13.11 -6.23 9.84
C ARG A 147 11.78 -6.91 9.51
N GLU A 148 11.36 -6.76 8.26
CA GLU A 148 10.16 -7.42 7.72
C GLU A 148 10.49 -8.75 7.00
N PHE A 149 9.51 -9.33 6.30
CA PHE A 149 9.61 -10.61 5.60
C PHE A 149 10.79 -10.67 4.63
N LEU A 150 10.96 -9.66 3.76
CA LEU A 150 12.14 -9.55 2.92
C LEU A 150 13.27 -8.85 3.67
N ARG A 151 14.52 -9.24 3.40
CA ARG A 151 15.69 -8.55 3.96
C ARG A 151 15.80 -7.10 3.48
N ALA A 152 15.37 -6.84 2.25
CA ALA A 152 15.29 -5.52 1.64
C ALA A 152 14.15 -4.65 2.20
N GLN A 153 13.49 -5.06 3.28
CA GLN A 153 12.36 -4.33 3.87
C GLN A 153 12.58 -3.98 5.34
N ILE A 154 12.16 -2.77 5.66
CA ILE A 154 12.16 -2.22 7.01
C ILE A 154 10.75 -1.75 7.37
N GLU A 155 10.27 -2.16 8.54
CA GLU A 155 8.96 -1.80 9.08
C GLU A 155 9.16 -0.81 10.24
N SER A 156 8.45 0.31 10.23
CA SER A 156 8.32 1.20 11.38
C SER A 156 6.92 1.17 11.96
N ASN A 157 6.83 1.04 13.27
CA ASN A 157 5.60 1.11 14.04
C ASN A 157 5.69 2.34 14.96
N THR A 158 4.76 3.28 14.79
CA THR A 158 4.74 4.47 15.63
C THR A 158 4.43 4.12 17.08
N ARG A 159 4.75 5.06 17.99
CA ARG A 159 4.21 5.00 19.35
C ARG A 159 2.69 5.17 19.28
N VAL A 160 1.99 4.76 20.35
CA VAL A 160 0.56 5.03 20.48
C VAL A 160 0.35 6.54 20.66
N CYS A 161 -0.58 7.10 19.89
CA CYS A 161 -0.88 8.53 19.84
C CYS A 161 -2.35 8.77 20.16
N SER A 162 -2.66 9.88 20.84
CA SER A 162 -4.04 10.27 21.18
C SER A 162 -4.65 11.26 20.17
N SER A 163 -3.89 11.66 19.14
CA SER A 163 -4.38 12.59 18.13
C SER A 163 -3.67 12.43 16.79
N VAL A 164 -4.31 12.86 15.71
CA VAL A 164 -3.68 12.89 14.36
C VAL A 164 -2.45 13.80 14.34
N ALA A 165 -2.42 14.86 15.15
CA ALA A 165 -1.27 15.76 15.23
C ALA A 165 -0.03 15.05 15.82
N THR A 166 -0.21 14.33 16.93
CA THR A 166 0.87 13.55 17.56
C THR A 166 1.30 12.38 16.67
N LEU A 167 0.35 11.72 15.99
CA LEU A 167 0.64 10.66 15.02
C LEU A 167 1.46 11.17 13.82
N ARG A 168 1.11 12.34 13.28
CA ARG A 168 1.88 12.97 12.19
C ARG A 168 3.32 13.26 12.61
N GLN A 169 3.53 13.67 13.85
CA GLN A 169 4.88 13.88 14.38
C GLN A 169 5.63 12.54 14.47
N ALA A 170 5.01 11.50 15.04
CA ALA A 170 5.60 10.17 15.14
C ALA A 170 5.98 9.57 13.76
N LEU A 171 5.17 9.81 12.72
CA LEU A 171 5.51 9.41 11.35
C LEU A 171 6.73 10.16 10.79
N ARG A 172 6.90 11.45 11.11
CA ARG A 172 8.09 12.21 10.70
C ARG A 172 9.35 11.70 11.39
N GLU A 173 9.24 11.43 12.69
CA GLU A 173 10.33 10.89 13.52
C GLU A 173 10.79 9.53 12.97
N THR A 174 9.87 8.56 12.86
CA THR A 174 10.17 7.21 12.33
C THR A 174 10.74 7.22 10.91
N ARG A 175 10.14 7.98 9.99
CA ARG A 175 10.67 8.11 8.61
C ARG A 175 12.05 8.75 8.58
N GLY A 176 12.27 9.81 9.37
CA GLY A 176 13.57 10.46 9.49
C GLY A 176 14.64 9.49 9.97
N THR A 177 14.36 8.74 11.04
CA THR A 177 15.26 7.71 11.57
C THR A 177 15.66 6.68 10.51
N ILE A 178 14.69 6.14 9.75
CA ILE A 178 14.98 5.14 8.71
C ILE A 178 15.79 5.74 7.56
N ILE A 179 15.44 6.95 7.10
CA ILE A 179 16.14 7.62 5.99
C ILE A 179 17.60 7.89 6.38
N GLU A 180 17.84 8.48 7.56
CA GLU A 180 19.18 8.78 8.04
C GLU A 180 20.04 7.51 8.19
N ALA A 181 19.47 6.44 8.73
CA ALA A 181 20.16 5.15 8.85
C ALA A 181 20.46 4.53 7.48
N ALA A 182 19.51 4.56 6.54
CA ALA A 182 19.73 4.04 5.19
C ALA A 182 20.86 4.81 4.48
N GLU A 183 20.84 6.15 4.51
CA GLU A 183 21.83 6.99 3.84
C GLU A 183 23.25 6.78 4.38
N GLN A 184 23.40 6.65 5.70
CA GLN A 184 24.70 6.39 6.34
C GLN A 184 25.36 5.07 5.89
N HIS A 185 24.54 4.12 5.44
CA HIS A 185 24.96 2.79 5.02
C HIS A 185 24.77 2.56 3.51
N GLY A 186 24.70 3.64 2.72
CA GLY A 186 24.71 3.58 1.26
C GLY A 186 23.41 3.09 0.62
N ALA A 187 22.29 3.11 1.35
CA ALA A 187 20.96 2.78 0.84
C ALA A 187 20.06 4.02 0.77
N ALA A 188 18.96 3.90 0.04
CA ALA A 188 17.84 4.84 0.06
C ALA A 188 16.53 4.11 0.37
N VAL A 189 15.50 4.88 0.74
CA VAL A 189 14.20 4.36 1.15
C VAL A 189 13.17 4.61 0.06
N LEU A 190 12.42 3.57 -0.31
CA LEU A 190 11.28 3.67 -1.23
C LEU A 190 9.98 3.32 -0.50
N ALA A 191 9.05 4.27 -0.47
CA ALA A 191 7.68 4.06 -0.02
C ALA A 191 6.77 3.74 -1.21
N ALA A 192 6.45 2.46 -1.41
CA ALA A 192 5.54 2.02 -2.46
C ALA A 192 4.87 0.69 -2.07
N SER A 193 3.66 0.45 -2.58
CA SER A 193 2.98 -0.83 -2.34
C SER A 193 3.59 -2.01 -3.12
N THR A 194 4.33 -1.75 -4.20
CA THR A 194 5.15 -2.73 -4.93
C THR A 194 6.43 -2.05 -5.43
N HIS A 195 7.54 -2.79 -5.49
CA HIS A 195 8.71 -2.29 -6.21
C HIS A 195 8.43 -2.27 -7.73
N PRO A 196 8.71 -1.18 -8.46
CA PRO A 196 8.30 -1.07 -9.87
C PRO A 196 8.94 -2.12 -10.80
N PHE A 197 10.19 -2.51 -10.52
CA PHE A 197 10.94 -3.38 -11.43
C PHE A 197 11.81 -4.47 -10.78
N ALA A 198 11.79 -4.59 -9.45
CA ALA A 198 12.66 -5.56 -8.80
C ALA A 198 12.28 -6.98 -9.19
N SER A 199 13.29 -7.82 -9.36
CA SER A 199 13.11 -9.24 -9.61
C SER A 199 12.73 -9.95 -8.32
N GLN A 200 11.56 -10.59 -8.31
CA GLN A 200 11.07 -11.36 -7.15
C GLN A 200 11.97 -12.54 -6.82
N THR A 201 12.61 -13.15 -7.83
CA THR A 201 13.46 -14.34 -7.65
C THR A 201 14.83 -14.03 -7.06
N GLU A 202 15.23 -12.76 -7.06
CA GLU A 202 16.51 -12.29 -6.51
C GLU A 202 16.38 -11.82 -5.05
N GLN A 203 15.17 -11.79 -4.50
CA GLN A 203 14.93 -11.31 -3.14
C GLN A 203 15.19 -12.39 -2.09
N MET A 204 15.77 -11.97 -0.98
CA MET A 204 16.06 -12.84 0.16
C MET A 204 15.05 -12.63 1.29
N THR A 205 14.67 -13.72 1.94
CA THR A 205 13.84 -13.67 3.14
C THR A 205 14.69 -13.45 4.39
N THR A 206 14.13 -12.72 5.36
CA THR A 206 14.75 -12.56 6.67
C THR A 206 14.77 -13.92 7.39
N PRO A 207 15.90 -14.35 7.96
CA PRO A 207 16.03 -15.66 8.60
C PRO A 207 15.33 -15.67 9.97
N LYS A 208 14.00 -15.87 9.97
CA LYS A 208 13.18 -16.03 11.16
C LYS A 208 12.23 -17.21 10.95
N LYS A 209 12.13 -18.09 11.95
CA LYS A 209 11.25 -19.28 11.93
C LYS A 209 9.81 -18.96 11.48
N ARG A 210 9.26 -17.81 11.89
CA ARG A 210 7.91 -17.37 11.48
C ARG A 210 7.79 -17.17 9.96
N TYR A 211 8.84 -16.63 9.32
CA TYR A 211 8.89 -16.37 7.89
C TYR A 211 9.18 -17.64 7.10
N ASP A 212 10.01 -18.55 7.62
CA ASP A 212 10.23 -19.86 7.01
C ASP A 212 8.92 -20.67 6.97
N ASN A 213 8.14 -20.62 8.05
CA ASN A 213 6.80 -21.22 8.11
C ASN A 213 5.83 -20.54 7.12
N PHE A 214 5.89 -19.22 6.98
CA PHE A 214 5.05 -18.48 6.04
C PHE A 214 5.40 -18.86 4.58
N ALA A 215 6.69 -18.85 4.23
CA ALA A 215 7.21 -19.23 2.92
C ALA A 215 6.87 -20.68 2.56
N SER A 216 7.07 -21.61 3.50
CA SER A 216 6.77 -23.02 3.28
C SER A 216 5.27 -23.32 3.16
N ARG A 217 4.42 -22.58 3.85
CA ARG A 217 2.97 -22.78 3.79
C ARG A 217 2.34 -22.25 2.50
N PHE A 218 2.82 -21.12 2.00
CA PHE A 218 2.16 -20.42 0.88
C PHE A 218 2.94 -20.46 -0.44
N GLN A 219 4.18 -20.95 -0.42
CA GLN A 219 4.97 -21.30 -1.61
C GLN A 219 4.97 -20.20 -2.67
N GLU A 220 4.56 -20.51 -3.91
CA GLU A 220 4.64 -19.60 -5.05
C GLU A 220 3.92 -18.28 -4.81
N ASN A 221 2.81 -18.30 -4.06
CA ASN A 221 2.03 -17.10 -3.78
C ASN A 221 2.87 -16.05 -3.06
N VAL A 222 3.71 -16.46 -2.10
CA VAL A 222 4.56 -15.54 -1.31
C VAL A 222 5.94 -15.33 -1.92
N ARG A 223 6.40 -16.20 -2.84
CA ARG A 223 7.62 -15.95 -3.63
C ARG A 223 7.50 -14.69 -4.50
N GLN A 224 6.28 -14.31 -4.85
CA GLN A 224 5.99 -13.10 -5.63
C GLN A 224 5.89 -11.82 -4.77
N PHE A 225 6.03 -11.94 -3.44
CA PHE A 225 5.78 -10.84 -2.51
C PHE A 225 6.96 -9.89 -2.46
N VAL A 226 6.92 -8.88 -3.32
CA VAL A 226 7.67 -7.64 -3.19
C VAL A 226 6.66 -6.52 -2.97
N VAL A 227 6.02 -6.56 -1.80
CA VAL A 227 4.88 -5.71 -1.44
C VAL A 227 5.15 -4.97 -0.13
N GLY A 228 4.79 -3.68 -0.09
CA GLY A 228 4.82 -2.85 1.11
C GLY A 228 3.41 -2.45 1.54
N GLY A 229 3.16 -2.42 2.84
CA GLY A 229 1.91 -2.01 3.47
C GLY A 229 2.00 -0.71 4.27
N MET A 230 0.83 -0.13 4.54
CA MET A 230 0.62 0.79 5.65
C MET A 230 -0.59 0.29 6.42
N HIS A 231 -0.43 0.08 7.73
CA HIS A 231 -1.51 -0.37 8.61
C HIS A 231 -1.84 0.74 9.60
N VAL A 232 -3.14 1.04 9.73
CA VAL A 232 -3.63 2.04 10.70
C VAL A 232 -4.35 1.29 11.80
N HIS A 233 -3.81 1.36 13.01
CA HIS A 233 -4.39 0.78 14.21
C HIS A 233 -5.15 1.87 14.95
N ALA A 234 -6.41 1.58 15.30
CA ALA A 234 -7.24 2.46 16.09
C ALA A 234 -7.80 1.68 17.30
N GLY A 235 -7.46 2.12 18.51
CA GLY A 235 -7.97 1.56 19.75
C GLY A 235 -9.10 2.42 20.30
N PHE A 236 -10.28 1.85 20.50
CA PHE A 236 -11.49 2.51 21.02
C PHE A 236 -12.54 1.48 21.48
N GLY A 237 -13.49 1.91 22.31
CA GLY A 237 -14.71 1.18 22.68
C GLY A 237 -14.48 -0.19 23.33
N ASP A 238 -15.59 -0.87 23.65
CA ASP A 238 -15.63 -2.28 24.04
C ASP A 238 -15.53 -3.24 22.82
N ALA A 239 -15.51 -4.54 23.07
CA ALA A 239 -15.38 -5.57 22.04
C ALA A 239 -16.51 -5.56 21.01
N ASP A 240 -17.77 -5.46 21.45
CA ASP A 240 -18.92 -5.43 20.55
C ASP A 240 -18.97 -4.12 19.74
N SER A 241 -18.61 -3.00 20.36
CA SER A 241 -18.48 -1.71 19.67
C SER A 241 -17.45 -1.78 18.54
N ARG A 242 -16.31 -2.47 18.74
CA ARG A 242 -15.31 -2.70 17.69
C ARG A 242 -15.86 -3.55 16.55
N ILE A 243 -16.62 -4.62 16.84
CA ILE A 243 -17.25 -5.45 15.80
C ILE A 243 -18.24 -4.64 14.97
N ARG A 244 -19.13 -3.86 15.62
CA ARG A 244 -20.08 -2.98 14.93
C ARG A 244 -19.36 -2.00 14.01
N ILE A 245 -18.29 -1.36 14.50
CA ILE A 245 -17.52 -0.39 13.71
C ILE A 245 -16.77 -1.07 12.57
N MET A 246 -16.15 -2.24 12.78
CA MET A 246 -15.51 -3.01 11.72
C MET A 246 -16.51 -3.37 10.61
N THR A 247 -17.73 -3.78 10.98
CA THR A 247 -18.79 -4.09 10.01
C THR A 247 -19.20 -2.86 9.19
N VAL A 248 -19.29 -1.67 9.80
CA VAL A 248 -19.57 -0.41 9.10
C VAL A 248 -18.41 0.01 8.20
N LEU A 249 -17.16 -0.13 8.67
CA LEU A 249 -15.95 0.27 7.93
C LEU A 249 -15.82 -0.42 6.57
N ARG A 250 -16.39 -1.62 6.41
CA ARG A 250 -16.45 -2.35 5.13
C ARG A 250 -16.98 -1.49 3.97
N ASN A 251 -17.93 -0.59 4.25
CA ASN A 251 -18.51 0.32 3.25
C ASN A 251 -17.52 1.40 2.77
N TYR A 252 -16.49 1.71 3.57
CA TYR A 252 -15.51 2.75 3.30
C TYR A 252 -14.17 2.21 2.76
N LEU A 253 -13.91 0.90 2.90
CA LEU A 253 -12.68 0.27 2.41
C LEU A 253 -12.38 0.56 0.93
N PRO A 254 -13.35 0.53 -0.01
CA PRO A 254 -13.07 0.86 -1.41
C PRO A 254 -12.55 2.29 -1.61
N LEU A 255 -13.07 3.26 -0.84
CA LEU A 255 -12.63 4.66 -0.91
C LEU A 255 -11.23 4.84 -0.34
N LEU A 256 -10.98 4.27 0.85
CA LEU A 256 -9.65 4.30 1.47
C LEU A 256 -8.62 3.64 0.56
N HIS A 257 -8.98 2.52 -0.06
CA HIS A 257 -8.13 1.83 -1.01
C HIS A 257 -7.82 2.69 -2.24
N ALA A 258 -8.83 3.33 -2.84
CA ALA A 258 -8.63 4.19 -4.00
C ALA A 258 -7.70 5.37 -3.72
N LEU A 259 -7.76 5.95 -2.51
CA LEU A 259 -6.88 7.03 -2.08
C LEU A 259 -5.44 6.57 -1.81
N SER A 260 -5.25 5.29 -1.46
CA SER A 260 -3.95 4.75 -1.06
C SER A 260 -3.23 3.97 -2.16
N THR A 261 -3.73 3.95 -3.40
CA THR A 261 -3.12 3.14 -4.47
C THR A 261 -1.73 3.66 -4.87
N SER A 262 -0.71 2.81 -4.80
CA SER A 262 0.69 3.17 -5.13
C SER A 262 1.46 2.05 -5.83
N SER A 263 0.78 1.11 -6.50
CA SER A 263 1.41 -0.07 -7.13
C SER A 263 0.93 -0.32 -8.57
N PRO A 264 1.13 0.61 -9.52
CA PRO A 264 0.78 0.38 -10.92
C PRO A 264 1.81 -0.46 -11.70
N PHE A 265 3.00 -0.68 -11.15
CA PHE A 265 4.10 -1.39 -11.82
C PHE A 265 4.51 -2.65 -11.05
N SER A 266 4.99 -3.65 -11.79
CA SER A 266 5.62 -4.85 -11.25
C SER A 266 6.55 -5.48 -12.28
N GLN A 267 7.75 -5.91 -11.87
CA GLN A 267 8.75 -6.54 -12.75
C GLN A 267 9.02 -5.74 -14.05
N GLY A 268 9.02 -4.40 -13.96
CA GLY A 268 9.34 -3.50 -15.07
C GLY A 268 8.18 -3.26 -16.02
N ARG A 269 6.99 -3.76 -15.70
CA ARG A 269 5.80 -3.66 -16.55
C ARG A 269 4.70 -2.84 -15.87
N LEU A 270 4.00 -2.04 -16.68
CA LEU A 270 2.71 -1.46 -16.28
C LEU A 270 1.68 -2.60 -16.22
N THR A 271 1.08 -2.81 -15.05
CA THR A 271 0.19 -3.96 -14.82
C THR A 271 -1.24 -3.73 -15.33
N GLY A 272 -1.59 -2.47 -15.59
CA GLY A 272 -2.96 -2.04 -15.87
C GLY A 272 -3.80 -1.75 -14.61
N PHE A 273 -3.30 -2.11 -13.42
CA PHE A 273 -3.94 -1.83 -12.15
C PHE A 273 -3.42 -0.53 -11.53
N LYS A 274 -4.20 0.10 -10.67
CA LYS A 274 -3.71 1.16 -9.76
C LYS A 274 -3.10 0.56 -8.49
N SER A 275 -3.64 -0.56 -8.04
CA SER A 275 -3.09 -1.36 -6.95
C SER A 275 -2.86 -2.81 -7.37
N TRP A 276 -1.66 -3.10 -7.87
CA TRP A 276 -1.22 -4.47 -8.12
C TRP A 276 -1.06 -5.26 -6.82
N ARG A 277 -0.69 -4.58 -5.72
CA ARG A 277 -0.55 -5.20 -4.39
C ARG A 277 -1.78 -6.01 -3.99
N LEU A 278 -3.00 -5.49 -4.17
CA LEU A 278 -4.21 -6.26 -3.84
C LEU A 278 -4.38 -7.52 -4.69
N THR A 279 -3.95 -7.50 -5.95
CA THR A 279 -4.02 -8.69 -6.82
C THR A 279 -3.08 -9.78 -6.30
N LEU A 280 -1.85 -9.42 -5.91
CA LEU A 280 -0.91 -10.35 -5.27
C LEU A 280 -1.46 -10.90 -3.95
N MET A 281 -2.01 -10.02 -3.11
CA MET A 281 -2.58 -10.42 -1.81
C MET A 281 -3.78 -11.36 -1.96
N GLY A 282 -4.60 -11.20 -3.01
CA GLY A 282 -5.78 -12.04 -3.27
C GLY A 282 -5.45 -13.52 -3.52
N GLY A 283 -4.19 -13.87 -3.78
CA GLY A 283 -3.74 -15.26 -3.85
C GLY A 283 -3.68 -15.96 -2.49
N LEU A 284 -3.69 -15.24 -1.36
CA LEU A 284 -3.59 -15.85 -0.03
C LEU A 284 -4.97 -16.14 0.57
N PRO A 285 -5.10 -17.26 1.33
CA PRO A 285 -6.33 -17.51 2.08
C PRO A 285 -6.51 -16.49 3.19
N ARG A 286 -7.77 -16.23 3.57
CA ARG A 286 -8.15 -15.24 4.61
C ARG A 286 -7.73 -13.80 4.26
N THR A 287 -7.78 -13.46 2.97
CA THR A 287 -7.63 -12.09 2.48
C THR A 287 -8.95 -11.58 1.90
N GLY A 288 -9.05 -10.27 1.70
CA GLY A 288 -10.26 -9.61 1.23
C GLY A 288 -11.08 -9.00 2.36
N ILE A 289 -12.31 -8.62 2.04
CA ILE A 289 -13.24 -8.00 2.99
C ILE A 289 -14.01 -9.13 3.68
N PRO A 290 -13.96 -9.25 5.03
CA PRO A 290 -14.72 -10.28 5.73
C PRO A 290 -16.23 -10.11 5.53
N GLY A 291 -17.00 -11.17 5.80
CA GLY A 291 -18.46 -11.06 5.93
C GLY A 291 -18.85 -10.06 7.04
N PRO A 292 -20.10 -9.57 7.05
CA PRO A 292 -20.57 -8.81 8.20
C PRO A 292 -20.53 -9.71 9.45
N LEU A 293 -20.07 -9.15 10.57
CA LEU A 293 -20.15 -9.76 11.89
C LEU A 293 -21.02 -8.87 12.79
N HIS A 294 -21.80 -9.48 13.67
CA HIS A 294 -22.83 -8.81 14.44
C HIS A 294 -22.51 -8.67 15.94
N SER A 295 -21.65 -9.53 16.48
CA SER A 295 -21.23 -9.50 17.88
C SER A 295 -19.79 -10.00 18.06
N TRP A 296 -19.24 -9.74 19.24
CA TRP A 296 -17.99 -10.35 19.66
C TRP A 296 -18.05 -11.88 19.69
N ASP A 297 -19.16 -12.45 20.17
CA ASP A 297 -19.36 -13.91 20.22
C ASP A 297 -19.37 -14.58 18.84
N GLU A 298 -19.79 -13.88 17.79
CA GLU A 298 -19.71 -14.40 16.40
C GLU A 298 -18.29 -14.35 15.85
N TYR A 299 -17.46 -13.44 16.37
CA TYR A 299 -16.08 -13.28 15.96
C TYR A 299 -15.14 -14.34 16.57
N GLU A 300 -15.36 -14.74 17.83
CA GLU A 300 -14.56 -15.78 18.52
C GLU A 300 -14.79 -17.21 17.98
#